data_AF-Q2W8D8-F1
#
_entry.id   AF-Q2W8D8-F1
#
_cell.length_a   1.000
_cell.length_b   1.000
_cell.length_c   1.000
_cell.angle_alpha   90.00
_cell.angle_beta   90.00
_cell.angle_gamma   90.00
#
_symmetry.space_group_name_H-M   'P 1'
#
loop_
_entity.id
_entity.type
_entity.pdbx_description
1 polymer ?
#
loop_
_entity_poly.entity_id
_entity_poly.type
_entity_poly.pdbx_seq_one_letter_code
_entity_poly.pdbx_strand_id
1 'polypeptide(L)'
;MTADGLREQLIQAPVQVIVDFVPVMPGGENGEAQQVALGLLEGLMALQPQWTFHVLVNSLALDYVGEFAPAANVICVRDSGGPVHIELPELPGRQVGHVVLCPFSGPTYHSRALPLVSVIHDLLFALYPQYFLPEEESERRRNLRYTREFSDLAVCVSDHVRQTVIEAAEFPAERVRTIRTRLAPRLAPVRSTAILDHLGLRAQGYLVYPADTGLHKNHEMLLTALGIYRCRHPKSDLVLVCCGVGDNARAKEVKAAAVSMGLSVLFLGHLNGEDLSALISNSLALIFPSLVEEYGTALREAMALGAPVLCSNGAGLSEIVGDASLAFDARNPNEIAAAIERCEQDPALREELRQKGLEWVGAAGSLADAVRGYRDVMVDAMIGRGVTVDRLPRICAPEWRVGTVLDLTLPDSRSFLLAGWWSTEGHGIWLKDECSEIRFEADDTREALVLTMEITPFMVHGLPTAYPLGIVLNDRPLATLTVGMPGRIVVPVPAEVWNAARIKTLCLRPRGGRTPASLGVNADTRRLSVAIRTLAFLHERASGVSAVPGDPGASPPA
;
A
#
# COMPACT_ATOMS: atom_id res chain seq x y z
N MET A 1 10.40 -33.33 25.52
CA MET A 1 11.10 -32.23 24.82
C MET A 1 10.71 -30.93 25.50
N THR A 2 11.67 -30.08 25.87
CA THR A 2 11.37 -28.77 26.46
C THR A 2 10.84 -27.81 25.39
N ALA A 3 10.10 -26.77 25.78
CA ALA A 3 9.62 -25.74 24.85
C ALA A 3 10.79 -25.06 24.12
N ASP A 4 11.89 -24.80 24.83
CA ASP A 4 13.11 -24.22 24.26
C ASP A 4 13.77 -25.14 23.23
N GLY A 5 13.81 -26.45 23.52
CA GLY A 5 14.35 -27.44 22.57
C GLY A 5 13.51 -27.52 21.29
N LEU A 6 12.17 -27.43 21.39
CA LEU A 6 11.30 -27.38 20.22
C LEU A 6 11.47 -26.07 19.43
N ARG A 7 11.64 -24.94 20.12
CA ARG A 7 11.90 -23.64 19.49
C ARG A 7 13.16 -23.70 18.64
N GLU A 8 14.28 -24.16 19.19
CA GLU A 8 15.54 -24.28 18.46
C GLU A 8 15.43 -25.19 17.25
N GLN A 9 14.71 -26.31 17.40
CA GLN A 9 14.45 -27.24 16.30
C GLN A 9 13.62 -26.61 15.17
N LEU A 10 12.54 -25.89 15.49
CA LEU A 10 11.71 -25.20 14.48
C LEU A 10 12.48 -24.08 13.78
N ILE A 11 13.34 -23.35 14.51
CA ILE A 11 14.23 -22.35 13.90
C ILE A 11 15.13 -23.05 12.87
N GLN A 12 15.78 -24.16 13.20
CA GLN A 12 16.72 -24.85 12.30
C GLN A 12 16.05 -25.68 11.19
N ALA A 13 14.74 -25.95 11.29
CA ALA A 13 14.00 -26.78 10.34
C ALA A 13 13.65 -26.03 9.04
N PRO A 14 13.37 -26.77 7.94
CA PRO A 14 12.89 -26.18 6.69
C PRO A 14 11.40 -25.79 6.80
N VAL A 15 11.13 -24.65 7.43
CA VAL A 15 9.78 -24.08 7.58
C VAL A 15 9.33 -23.44 6.27
N GLN A 16 8.02 -23.40 6.05
CA GLN A 16 7.41 -22.78 4.87
C GLN A 16 6.46 -21.71 5.37
N VAL A 17 6.70 -20.47 4.98
CA VAL A 17 5.96 -19.30 5.44
C VAL A 17 5.11 -18.79 4.28
N ILE A 18 3.80 -18.71 4.49
CA ILE A 18 2.91 -17.99 3.57
C ILE A 18 2.90 -16.53 4.01
N VAL A 19 3.21 -15.61 3.10
CA VAL A 19 3.22 -14.17 3.38
C VAL A 19 2.12 -13.51 2.60
N ASP A 20 1.18 -12.88 3.29
CA ASP A 20 0.05 -12.18 2.68
C ASP A 20 0.43 -10.73 2.33
N PHE A 21 0.84 -10.52 1.09
CA PHE A 21 1.15 -9.22 0.49
C PHE A 21 0.06 -8.77 -0.49
N VAL A 22 -1.13 -9.35 -0.44
CA VAL A 22 -2.21 -9.01 -1.37
C VAL A 22 -2.66 -7.56 -1.28
N PRO A 23 -2.64 -6.90 -0.11
CA PRO A 23 -2.93 -5.47 -0.04
C PRO A 23 -1.80 -4.54 -0.56
N VAL A 24 -0.61 -5.08 -0.88
CA VAL A 24 0.53 -4.28 -1.34
C VAL A 24 0.27 -3.78 -2.76
N MET A 25 0.51 -2.49 -2.99
CA MET A 25 0.37 -1.83 -4.28
C MET A 25 1.75 -1.41 -4.81
N PRO A 26 2.01 -1.50 -6.13
CA PRO A 26 3.27 -1.08 -6.70
C PRO A 26 3.48 0.44 -6.53
N GLY A 27 4.74 0.88 -6.47
CA GLY A 27 5.07 2.31 -6.47
C GLY A 27 5.02 3.01 -5.11
N GLY A 28 4.97 2.25 -4.00
CA GLY A 28 5.03 2.84 -2.65
C GLY A 28 3.71 3.47 -2.19
N GLU A 29 2.60 3.19 -2.85
CA GLU A 29 1.29 3.81 -2.57
C GLU A 29 0.76 3.51 -1.16
N ASN A 30 1.27 2.48 -0.49
CA ASN A 30 0.92 2.13 0.89
C ASN A 30 1.81 2.82 1.95
N GLY A 31 2.73 3.69 1.56
CA GLY A 31 3.57 4.47 2.47
C GLY A 31 4.56 3.64 3.28
N GLU A 32 4.86 4.09 4.50
CA GLU A 32 5.89 3.51 5.36
C GLU A 32 5.59 2.04 5.75
N ALA A 33 4.31 1.69 5.92
CA ALA A 33 3.88 0.33 6.24
C ALA A 33 4.39 -0.71 5.21
N GLN A 34 4.39 -0.35 3.92
CA GLN A 34 4.90 -1.21 2.85
C GLN A 34 6.41 -1.35 2.92
N GLN A 35 7.15 -0.27 3.21
CA GLN A 35 8.60 -0.35 3.37
C GLN A 35 8.99 -1.23 4.57
N VAL A 36 8.24 -1.14 5.67
CA VAL A 36 8.42 -2.01 6.85
C VAL A 36 8.16 -3.47 6.48
N ALA A 37 7.04 -3.76 5.80
CA ALA A 37 6.68 -5.13 5.42
C ALA A 37 7.69 -5.77 4.46
N LEU A 38 8.17 -5.00 3.47
CA LEU A 38 9.18 -5.44 2.51
C LEU A 38 10.54 -5.68 3.18
N GLY A 39 11.00 -4.74 4.01
CA GLY A 39 12.24 -4.89 4.77
C GLY A 39 12.19 -6.05 5.78
N LEU A 40 11.00 -6.33 6.35
CA LEU A 40 10.78 -7.50 7.18
C LEU A 40 10.92 -8.81 6.38
N LEU A 41 10.31 -8.90 5.19
CA LEU A 41 10.44 -10.08 4.33
C LEU A 41 11.89 -10.36 3.95
N GLU A 42 12.59 -9.33 3.46
CA GLU A 42 14.02 -9.43 3.11
C GLU A 42 14.87 -9.86 4.31
N GLY A 43 14.64 -9.23 5.47
CA GLY A 43 15.32 -9.55 6.71
C GLY A 43 15.06 -10.99 7.18
N LEU A 44 13.82 -11.48 7.10
CA LEU A 44 13.46 -12.85 7.47
C LEU A 44 14.12 -13.87 6.54
N MET A 45 14.14 -13.61 5.23
CA MET A 45 14.81 -14.47 4.25
C MET A 45 16.32 -14.55 4.50
N ALA A 46 16.95 -13.42 4.83
CA ALA A 46 18.36 -13.38 5.20
C ALA A 46 18.65 -14.08 6.54
N LEU A 47 17.76 -13.92 7.53
CA LEU A 47 17.92 -14.51 8.86
C LEU A 47 17.63 -16.02 8.89
N GLN A 48 16.74 -16.50 8.03
CA GLN A 48 16.28 -17.89 7.96
C GLN A 48 16.39 -18.44 6.52
N PRO A 49 17.61 -18.61 5.98
CA PRO A 49 17.80 -19.07 4.60
C PRO A 49 17.29 -20.50 4.34
N GLN A 50 17.10 -21.29 5.39
CA GLN A 50 16.52 -22.63 5.34
C GLN A 50 14.98 -22.60 5.29
N TRP A 51 14.34 -21.46 5.55
CA TRP A 51 12.90 -21.29 5.39
C TRP A 51 12.56 -20.95 3.95
N THR A 52 11.42 -21.43 3.47
CA THR A 52 10.86 -21.11 2.15
C THR A 52 9.70 -20.13 2.32
N PHE A 53 9.70 -19.04 1.54
CA PHE A 53 8.67 -18.00 1.60
C PHE A 53 7.80 -18.06 0.34
N HIS A 54 6.48 -18.18 0.54
CA HIS A 54 5.46 -18.12 -0.50
C HIS A 54 4.68 -16.83 -0.34
N VAL A 55 4.90 -15.87 -1.23
CA VAL A 55 4.39 -14.50 -1.08
C VAL A 55 3.17 -14.35 -1.97
N LEU A 56 2.00 -14.23 -1.37
CA LEU A 56 0.73 -14.02 -2.07
C LEU A 56 0.62 -12.54 -2.41
N VAL A 57 0.39 -12.22 -3.68
CA VAL A 57 0.29 -10.83 -4.17
C VAL A 57 -0.91 -10.69 -5.09
N ASN A 58 -1.46 -9.47 -5.18
CA ASN A 58 -2.37 -9.13 -6.26
C ASN A 58 -1.60 -9.02 -7.60
N SER A 59 -2.33 -8.97 -8.70
CA SER A 59 -1.74 -8.90 -10.04
C SER A 59 -0.91 -7.63 -10.31
N LEU A 60 -1.21 -6.52 -9.63
CA LEU A 60 -0.49 -5.25 -9.79
C LEU A 60 0.87 -5.26 -9.09
N ALA A 61 1.02 -6.06 -8.03
CA ALA A 61 2.24 -6.15 -7.24
C ALA A 61 3.16 -7.31 -7.66
N LEU A 62 2.75 -8.16 -8.60
CA LEU A 62 3.49 -9.35 -9.02
C LEU A 62 4.94 -9.04 -9.43
N ASP A 63 5.13 -8.19 -10.43
CA ASP A 63 6.46 -7.86 -10.93
C ASP A 63 7.27 -7.10 -9.87
N TYR A 64 6.63 -6.14 -9.19
CA TYR A 64 7.27 -5.32 -8.16
C TYR A 64 7.83 -6.15 -6.99
N VAL A 65 7.05 -7.09 -6.46
CA VAL A 65 7.47 -7.97 -5.38
C VAL A 65 8.44 -9.05 -5.89
N GLY A 66 8.23 -9.55 -7.11
CA GLY A 66 9.13 -10.52 -7.76
C GLY A 66 10.54 -9.98 -7.97
N GLU A 67 10.67 -8.72 -8.39
CA GLU A 67 11.96 -8.03 -8.50
C GLU A 67 12.58 -7.73 -7.13
N PHE A 68 11.75 -7.37 -6.14
CA PHE A 68 12.20 -7.05 -4.79
C PHE A 68 12.71 -8.28 -4.01
N ALA A 69 11.98 -9.39 -4.08
CA ALA A 69 12.27 -10.61 -3.34
C ALA A 69 12.46 -11.83 -4.28
N PRO A 70 13.53 -11.86 -5.10
CA PRO A 70 13.72 -12.88 -6.13
C PRO A 70 13.96 -14.29 -5.58
N ALA A 71 14.30 -14.42 -4.29
CA ALA A 71 14.45 -15.71 -3.61
C ALA A 71 13.14 -16.24 -2.98
N ALA A 72 12.05 -15.48 -3.06
CA ALA A 72 10.73 -15.92 -2.62
C ALA A 72 9.92 -16.51 -3.79
N ASN A 73 8.99 -17.42 -3.48
CA ASN A 73 8.00 -17.89 -4.44
C ASN A 73 6.86 -16.87 -4.48
N VAL A 74 6.90 -15.94 -5.44
CA VAL A 74 5.86 -14.92 -5.59
C VAL A 74 4.68 -15.48 -6.39
N ILE A 75 3.51 -15.51 -5.76
CA ILE A 75 2.30 -16.17 -6.26
C ILE A 75 1.21 -15.11 -6.42
N CYS A 76 0.77 -14.91 -7.65
CA CYS A 76 -0.37 -14.04 -7.93
C CYS A 76 -1.68 -14.74 -7.54
N VAL A 77 -2.47 -14.11 -6.69
CA VAL A 77 -3.79 -14.59 -6.29
C VAL A 77 -4.89 -13.74 -6.92
N ARG A 78 -5.99 -14.38 -7.33
CA ARG A 78 -7.12 -13.69 -7.96
C ARG A 78 -7.86 -12.84 -6.93
N ASP A 79 -8.05 -11.57 -7.24
CA ASP A 79 -8.92 -10.69 -6.47
C ASP A 79 -10.39 -11.08 -6.70
N SER A 80 -10.99 -11.69 -5.68
CA SER A 80 -12.34 -12.24 -5.77
C SER A 80 -13.45 -11.17 -5.78
N GLY A 81 -13.12 -9.89 -5.56
CA GLY A 81 -14.10 -8.80 -5.48
C GLY A 81 -15.19 -9.01 -4.41
N GLY A 82 -15.01 -9.99 -3.53
CA GLY A 82 -15.88 -10.39 -2.42
C GLY A 82 -15.21 -10.13 -1.07
N PRO A 83 -15.75 -10.63 0.06
CA PRO A 83 -15.23 -10.31 1.39
C PRO A 83 -13.72 -10.57 1.48
N VAL A 84 -13.00 -9.60 2.06
CA VAL A 84 -11.53 -9.46 2.12
C VAL A 84 -10.85 -10.55 2.96
N HIS A 85 -11.51 -11.68 3.26
CA HIS A 85 -10.98 -12.73 4.13
C HIS A 85 -11.32 -14.10 3.55
N ILE A 86 -10.30 -14.80 3.07
CA ILE A 86 -10.40 -16.05 2.32
C ILE A 86 -9.73 -17.17 3.13
N GLU A 87 -10.47 -18.24 3.38
CA GLU A 87 -9.89 -19.46 3.95
C GLU A 87 -9.02 -20.14 2.88
N LEU A 88 -7.73 -20.31 3.18
CA LEU A 88 -6.80 -21.08 2.35
C LEU A 88 -7.32 -22.52 2.24
N PRO A 89 -7.46 -23.07 1.03
CA PRO A 89 -8.05 -24.38 0.84
C PRO A 89 -7.16 -25.43 1.49
N GLU A 90 -7.78 -26.29 2.29
CA GLU A 90 -7.16 -27.54 2.68
C GLU A 90 -7.23 -28.48 1.48
N LEU A 91 -6.13 -28.62 0.74
CA LEU A 91 -6.04 -29.67 -0.27
C LEU A 91 -5.88 -31.02 0.45
N PRO A 92 -6.75 -32.01 0.23
CA PRO A 92 -6.63 -33.31 0.89
C PRO A 92 -5.25 -33.93 0.66
N GLY A 93 -4.47 -34.08 1.74
CA GLY A 93 -3.11 -34.63 1.70
C GLY A 93 -2.00 -33.65 1.24
N ARG A 94 -2.28 -32.35 1.12
CA ARG A 94 -1.29 -31.31 0.79
C ARG A 94 -1.48 -30.07 1.66
N GLN A 95 -0.58 -29.86 2.61
CA GLN A 95 -0.44 -28.58 3.31
C GLN A 95 0.41 -27.64 2.44
N VAL A 96 0.11 -26.33 2.41
CA VAL A 96 0.80 -25.35 1.55
C VAL A 96 1.75 -24.44 2.34
N GLY A 97 1.76 -24.57 3.67
CA GLY A 97 2.64 -23.80 4.55
C GLY A 97 2.63 -24.33 5.98
N HIS A 98 3.51 -23.80 6.82
CA HIS A 98 3.62 -24.14 8.24
C HIS A 98 3.17 -22.99 9.14
N VAL A 99 3.19 -21.76 8.64
CA VAL A 99 2.71 -20.54 9.30
C VAL A 99 2.33 -19.51 8.25
N VAL A 100 1.31 -18.69 8.56
CA VAL A 100 0.89 -17.54 7.76
C VAL A 100 1.34 -16.26 8.47
N LEU A 101 2.02 -15.39 7.74
CA LEU A 101 2.37 -14.04 8.16
C LEU A 101 1.54 -13.04 7.36
N CYS A 102 0.77 -12.20 8.04
CA CYS A 102 0.05 -11.06 7.49
C CYS A 102 0.73 -9.78 7.97
N PRO A 103 1.80 -9.34 7.29
CA PRO A 103 2.62 -8.19 7.71
C PRO A 103 1.96 -6.85 7.38
N PHE A 104 0.76 -6.87 6.79
CA PHE A 104 0.07 -5.70 6.29
C PHE A 104 -1.44 -5.85 6.55
N SER A 105 -2.04 -4.84 7.18
CA SER A 105 -3.48 -4.74 7.50
C SER A 105 -4.09 -6.00 8.16
N GLY A 106 -5.38 -6.26 7.93
CA GLY A 106 -6.05 -7.48 8.39
C GLY A 106 -5.73 -8.67 7.48
N PRO A 107 -5.84 -9.92 7.96
CA PRO A 107 -5.45 -11.10 7.19
C PRO A 107 -6.37 -11.31 5.98
N THR A 108 -5.89 -11.09 4.76
CA THR A 108 -6.65 -11.42 3.54
C THR A 108 -6.84 -12.92 3.42
N TYR A 109 -5.80 -13.68 3.80
CA TYR A 109 -5.81 -15.13 3.82
C TYR A 109 -5.68 -15.66 5.25
N HIS A 110 -6.52 -16.62 5.61
CA HIS A 110 -6.44 -17.32 6.88
C HIS A 110 -6.59 -18.83 6.70
N SER A 111 -6.22 -19.62 7.70
CA SER A 111 -6.43 -21.07 7.68
C SER A 111 -6.72 -21.57 9.09
N ARG A 112 -7.72 -22.45 9.24
CA ARG A 112 -7.95 -23.13 10.51
C ARG A 112 -6.90 -24.19 10.83
N ALA A 113 -6.14 -24.65 9.83
CA ALA A 113 -5.07 -25.63 10.01
C ALA A 113 -3.71 -24.98 10.31
N LEU A 114 -3.48 -23.73 9.89
CA LEU A 114 -2.19 -23.06 10.05
C LEU A 114 -2.22 -22.05 11.20
N PRO A 115 -1.10 -21.87 11.91
CA PRO A 115 -0.90 -20.72 12.76
C PRO A 115 -0.83 -19.44 11.92
N LEU A 116 -1.42 -18.35 12.41
CA LEU A 116 -1.43 -17.04 11.75
C LEU A 116 -0.88 -15.95 12.66
N VAL A 117 0.06 -15.16 12.13
CA VAL A 117 0.62 -13.98 12.79
C VAL A 117 0.29 -12.73 11.97
N SER A 118 -0.36 -11.75 12.59
CA SER A 118 -0.66 -10.47 11.93
C SER A 118 0.15 -9.32 12.50
N VAL A 119 0.37 -8.27 11.71
CA VAL A 119 1.05 -7.04 12.15
C VAL A 119 0.08 -5.87 12.14
N ILE A 120 -0.07 -5.22 13.28
CA ILE A 120 -0.93 -4.05 13.48
C ILE A 120 -0.03 -2.81 13.51
N HIS A 121 -0.18 -2.00 12.48
CA HIS A 121 0.62 -0.81 12.23
C HIS A 121 0.08 0.44 12.94
N ASP A 122 -1.21 0.70 12.78
CA ASP A 122 -1.89 1.82 13.41
C ASP A 122 -3.35 1.50 13.71
N LEU A 123 -3.97 2.34 14.54
CA LEU A 123 -5.41 2.37 14.78
C LEU A 123 -5.94 3.79 14.60
N LEU A 124 -5.45 4.52 13.60
CA LEU A 124 -5.81 5.92 13.40
C LEU A 124 -7.32 6.08 13.24
N PHE A 125 -7.99 5.12 12.59
CA PHE A 125 -9.46 5.07 12.46
C PHE A 125 -10.21 4.87 13.78
N ALA A 126 -9.59 4.25 14.78
CA ALA A 126 -10.20 4.08 16.09
C ALA A 126 -10.01 5.34 16.96
N LEU A 127 -8.84 5.99 16.85
CA LEU A 127 -8.50 7.19 17.61
C LEU A 127 -9.12 8.47 17.02
N TYR A 128 -9.21 8.57 15.69
CA TYR A 128 -9.72 9.72 14.95
C TYR A 128 -10.66 9.28 13.82
N PRO A 129 -11.81 8.65 14.13
CA PRO A 129 -12.77 8.19 13.11
C PRO A 129 -13.23 9.32 12.18
N GLN A 130 -13.28 10.56 12.67
CA GLN A 130 -13.64 11.74 11.88
C GLN A 130 -12.67 12.08 10.73
N TYR A 131 -11.51 11.43 10.65
CA TYR A 131 -10.55 11.61 9.56
C TYR A 131 -10.74 10.62 8.41
N PHE A 132 -11.72 9.73 8.53
CA PHE A 132 -12.03 8.70 7.54
C PHE A 132 -13.45 8.87 7.04
N LEU A 133 -13.70 8.44 5.80
CA LEU A 133 -15.07 8.24 5.34
C LEU A 133 -15.73 7.11 6.15
N PRO A 134 -17.05 7.12 6.37
CA PRO A 134 -17.73 6.08 7.14
C PRO A 134 -17.47 4.66 6.62
N GLU A 135 -17.36 4.50 5.30
CA GLU A 135 -17.05 3.22 4.65
C GLU A 135 -15.62 2.76 4.96
N GLU A 136 -14.66 3.67 4.87
CA GLU A 136 -13.23 3.46 5.16
C GLU A 136 -12.97 3.12 6.62
N GLU A 137 -13.69 3.78 7.55
CA GLU A 137 -13.66 3.46 8.97
C GLU A 137 -14.25 2.08 9.23
N SER A 138 -15.42 1.79 8.64
CA SER A 138 -16.12 0.51 8.79
C SER A 138 -15.29 -0.66 8.28
N GLU A 139 -14.60 -0.49 7.15
CA GLU A 139 -13.69 -1.49 6.60
C GLU A 139 -12.52 -1.77 7.55
N ARG A 140 -11.85 -0.73 8.05
CA ARG A 140 -10.72 -0.90 8.98
C ARG A 140 -11.14 -1.53 10.31
N ARG A 141 -12.30 -1.16 10.86
CA ARG A 141 -12.90 -1.84 12.03
C ARG A 141 -13.15 -3.31 11.76
N ARG A 142 -13.64 -3.64 10.57
CA ARG A 142 -13.88 -5.02 10.16
C ARG A 142 -12.56 -5.80 10.06
N ASN A 143 -11.54 -5.23 9.44
CA ASN A 143 -10.20 -5.83 9.34
C ASN A 143 -9.61 -6.11 10.72
N LEU A 144 -9.70 -5.15 11.65
CA LEU A 144 -9.27 -5.34 13.04
C LEU A 144 -10.03 -6.48 13.75
N ARG A 145 -11.35 -6.59 13.53
CA ARG A 145 -12.15 -7.70 14.06
C ARG A 145 -11.65 -9.04 13.53
N TYR A 146 -11.32 -9.13 12.24
CA TYR A 146 -10.81 -10.36 11.64
C TYR A 146 -9.40 -10.70 12.10
N THR A 147 -8.52 -9.71 12.28
CA THR A 147 -7.22 -9.91 12.94
C THR A 147 -7.41 -10.53 14.33
N ARG A 148 -8.38 -10.02 15.11
CA ARG A 148 -8.71 -10.60 16.42
C ARG A 148 -9.26 -12.01 16.33
N GLU A 149 -10.09 -12.30 15.34
CA GLU A 149 -10.75 -13.58 15.19
C GLU A 149 -9.80 -14.68 14.71
N PHE A 150 -8.91 -14.37 13.76
CA PHE A 150 -8.14 -15.38 13.03
C PHE A 150 -6.65 -15.47 13.41
N SER A 151 -6.03 -14.41 13.95
CA SER A 151 -4.59 -14.44 14.22
C SER A 151 -4.28 -15.12 15.55
N ASP A 152 -3.48 -16.19 15.58
CA ASP A 152 -3.01 -16.79 16.83
C ASP A 152 -2.24 -15.76 17.68
N LEU A 153 -1.37 -14.98 17.02
CA LEU A 153 -0.65 -13.86 17.63
C LEU A 153 -0.71 -12.62 16.74
N ALA A 154 -0.66 -11.43 17.36
CA ALA A 154 -0.51 -10.17 16.68
C ALA A 154 0.73 -9.42 17.17
N VAL A 155 1.45 -8.79 16.25
CA VAL A 155 2.57 -7.89 16.54
C VAL A 155 2.11 -6.46 16.39
N CYS A 156 2.32 -5.65 17.42
CA CYS A 156 2.14 -4.20 17.37
C CYS A 156 3.50 -3.51 17.22
N VAL A 157 3.54 -2.49 16.37
CA VAL A 157 4.77 -1.76 16.03
C VAL A 157 5.31 -0.86 17.14
N SER A 158 4.52 -0.62 18.20
CA SER A 158 4.89 0.16 19.39
C SER A 158 4.07 -0.27 20.60
N ASP A 159 4.52 0.11 21.81
CA ASP A 159 3.74 -0.17 23.02
C ASP A 159 2.43 0.65 23.04
N HIS A 160 2.46 1.86 22.47
CA HIS A 160 1.28 2.68 22.25
C HIS A 160 0.23 1.99 21.39
N VAL A 161 0.63 1.42 20.24
CA VAL A 161 -0.29 0.64 19.39
C VAL A 161 -0.79 -0.58 20.15
N ARG A 162 0.09 -1.30 20.86
CA ARG A 162 -0.32 -2.46 21.67
C ARG A 162 -1.38 -2.10 22.71
N GLN A 163 -1.18 -1.01 23.43
CA GLN A 163 -2.13 -0.55 24.45
C GLN A 163 -3.46 -0.16 23.80
N THR A 164 -3.41 0.56 22.67
CA THR A 164 -4.60 0.95 21.91
C THR A 164 -5.36 -0.26 21.38
N VAL A 165 -4.67 -1.32 20.92
CA VAL A 165 -5.30 -2.58 20.49
C VAL A 165 -6.02 -3.26 21.66
N ILE A 166 -5.39 -3.33 22.83
CA ILE A 166 -5.97 -4.00 24.00
C ILE A 166 -7.23 -3.25 24.47
N GLU A 167 -7.18 -1.91 24.49
CA GLU A 167 -8.28 -1.08 24.97
C GLU A 167 -9.42 -0.94 23.93
N ALA A 168 -9.09 -0.64 22.67
CA ALA A 168 -10.08 -0.32 21.65
C ALA A 168 -10.62 -1.55 20.90
N ALA A 169 -9.87 -2.66 20.86
CA ALA A 169 -10.23 -3.85 20.08
C ALA A 169 -10.65 -5.05 20.93
N GLU A 170 -10.60 -4.95 22.27
CA GLU A 170 -10.75 -6.09 23.19
C GLU A 170 -9.89 -7.30 22.77
N PHE A 171 -8.70 -7.02 22.24
CA PHE A 171 -7.77 -8.06 21.81
C PHE A 171 -7.14 -8.70 23.06
N PRO A 172 -7.09 -10.03 23.18
CA PRO A 172 -6.50 -10.67 24.35
C PRO A 172 -5.02 -10.27 24.50
N ALA A 173 -4.66 -9.68 25.64
CA ALA A 173 -3.33 -9.11 25.87
C ALA A 173 -2.20 -10.16 25.74
N GLU A 174 -2.50 -11.41 26.05
CA GLU A 174 -1.63 -12.58 25.93
C GLU A 174 -1.38 -12.98 24.46
N ARG A 175 -2.19 -12.52 23.51
CA ARG A 175 -2.03 -12.75 22.07
C ARG A 175 -1.35 -11.59 21.33
N VAL A 176 -1.03 -10.50 22.01
CA VAL A 176 -0.40 -9.32 21.39
C VAL A 176 1.03 -9.12 21.92
N ARG A 177 1.99 -8.90 21.03
CA ARG A 177 3.41 -8.62 21.34
C ARG A 177 3.81 -7.28 20.74
N THR A 178 4.65 -6.53 21.42
CA THR A 178 5.29 -5.35 20.84
C THR A 178 6.60 -5.76 20.19
N ILE A 179 6.77 -5.43 18.91
CA ILE A 179 8.09 -5.39 18.26
C ILE A 179 8.23 -4.00 17.68
N ARG A 180 9.10 -3.19 18.29
CA ARG A 180 9.30 -1.81 17.86
C ARG A 180 9.78 -1.78 16.41
N THR A 181 9.09 -1.04 15.56
CA THR A 181 9.51 -0.88 14.17
C THR A 181 10.93 -0.33 14.09
N ARG A 182 11.70 -0.94 13.20
CA ARG A 182 13.03 -0.53 12.79
C ARG A 182 13.05 -0.53 11.28
N LEU A 183 13.54 0.55 10.71
CA LEU A 183 13.77 0.67 9.28
C LEU A 183 15.27 0.81 9.05
N ALA A 184 15.75 0.31 7.92
CA ALA A 184 17.09 0.62 7.46
C ALA A 184 17.19 2.15 7.26
N PRO A 185 18.28 2.80 7.68
CA PRO A 185 18.47 4.21 7.41
C PRO A 185 18.45 4.45 5.90
N ARG A 186 17.47 5.23 5.41
CA ARG A 186 17.41 5.63 3.99
C ARG A 186 18.15 6.94 3.70
N LEU A 187 18.45 7.72 4.74
CA LEU A 187 19.21 8.97 4.64
C LEU A 187 20.59 8.78 5.26
N ALA A 188 21.60 9.36 4.61
CA ALA A 188 22.98 9.41 5.08
C ALA A 188 23.44 10.87 5.06
N PRO A 189 24.30 11.31 6.01
CA PRO A 189 24.80 12.68 6.04
C PRO A 189 25.45 13.08 4.71
N VAL A 190 24.96 14.15 4.10
CA VAL A 190 25.47 14.69 2.83
C VAL A 190 26.29 15.95 3.07
N ARG A 191 27.39 16.12 2.30
CA ARG A 191 28.24 17.32 2.36
C ARG A 191 27.76 18.47 1.47
N SER A 192 27.05 18.14 0.39
CA SER A 192 26.53 19.14 -0.56
C SER A 192 25.39 19.93 0.07
N THR A 193 25.42 21.25 -0.11
CA THR A 193 24.35 22.18 0.29
C THR A 193 23.69 22.84 -0.91
N ALA A 194 23.88 22.31 -2.13
CA ALA A 194 23.40 22.93 -3.37
C ALA A 194 21.88 23.19 -3.39
N ILE A 195 21.10 22.31 -2.74
CA ILE A 195 19.65 22.50 -2.61
C ILE A 195 19.28 23.74 -1.78
N LEU A 196 20.09 24.12 -0.79
CA LEU A 196 19.86 25.34 -0.01
C LEU A 196 20.03 26.57 -0.92
N ASP A 197 21.10 26.62 -1.71
CA ASP A 197 21.35 27.73 -2.64
C ASP A 197 20.24 27.84 -3.69
N HIS A 198 19.80 26.70 -4.24
CA HIS A 198 18.70 26.64 -5.21
C HIS A 198 17.38 27.19 -4.64
N LEU A 199 17.11 26.92 -3.37
CA LEU A 199 15.90 27.36 -2.67
C LEU A 199 16.06 28.74 -2.00
N GLY A 200 17.24 29.35 -2.05
CA GLY A 200 17.55 30.61 -1.36
C GLY A 200 17.51 30.50 0.18
N LEU A 201 17.82 29.31 0.73
CA LEU A 201 17.78 29.03 2.15
C LEU A 201 19.14 29.26 2.81
N ARG A 202 19.13 29.84 4.02
CA ARG A 202 20.30 29.93 4.89
C ARG A 202 20.32 28.75 5.86
N ALA A 203 21.49 28.16 6.12
CA ALA A 203 21.65 27.16 7.17
C ALA A 203 21.13 27.69 8.52
N GLN A 204 20.36 26.87 9.24
CA GLN A 204 19.64 27.21 10.47
C GLN A 204 18.65 28.39 10.32
N GLY A 205 18.29 28.78 9.10
CA GLY A 205 17.31 29.83 8.80
C GLY A 205 15.92 29.31 8.48
N TYR A 206 15.67 28.00 8.67
CA TYR A 206 14.40 27.37 8.36
C TYR A 206 14.10 26.18 9.25
N LEU A 207 12.82 25.89 9.43
CA LEU A 207 12.32 24.61 9.95
C LEU A 207 11.99 23.69 8.78
N VAL A 208 12.16 22.38 8.97
CA VAL A 208 11.73 21.38 7.99
C VAL A 208 10.55 20.58 8.54
N TYR A 209 9.57 20.30 7.70
CA TYR A 209 8.44 19.43 8.00
C TYR A 209 8.18 18.44 6.85
N PRO A 210 8.75 17.22 6.92
CA PRO A 210 8.55 16.20 5.89
C PRO A 210 7.29 15.38 6.19
N ALA A 211 6.14 15.83 5.68
CA ALA A 211 4.87 15.15 5.83
C ALA A 211 3.93 15.42 4.65
N ASP A 212 3.09 14.44 4.33
CA ASP A 212 1.93 14.69 3.49
C ASP A 212 0.90 15.57 4.21
N THR A 213 -0.12 16.02 3.48
CA THR A 213 -1.15 16.88 4.05
C THR A 213 -2.29 16.12 4.71
N GLY A 214 -2.09 14.90 5.21
CA GLY A 214 -3.09 14.16 5.97
C GLY A 214 -3.64 14.96 7.17
N LEU A 215 -4.91 14.73 7.54
CA LEU A 215 -5.57 15.44 8.65
C LEU A 215 -4.78 15.31 9.97
N HIS A 216 -4.31 14.11 10.26
CA HIS A 216 -3.52 13.81 11.46
C HIS A 216 -2.13 14.48 11.47
N LYS A 217 -1.61 14.92 10.31
CA LYS A 217 -0.37 15.69 10.18
C LYS A 217 -0.54 17.18 10.54
N ASN A 218 -1.78 17.63 10.80
CA ASN A 218 -2.07 18.84 11.57
C ASN A 218 -1.40 20.15 11.05
N HIS A 219 -1.40 20.34 9.74
CA HIS A 219 -0.78 21.51 9.08
C HIS A 219 -1.44 22.82 9.52
N GLU A 220 -2.74 22.81 9.79
CA GLU A 220 -3.52 23.97 10.20
C GLU A 220 -3.02 24.57 11.53
N MET A 221 -2.71 23.71 12.51
CA MET A 221 -2.15 24.17 13.79
C MET A 221 -0.73 24.69 13.61
N LEU A 222 0.08 24.07 12.74
CA LEU A 222 1.43 24.53 12.43
C LEU A 222 1.42 25.93 11.79
N LEU A 223 0.56 26.16 10.80
CA LEU A 223 0.44 27.47 10.15
C LEU A 223 -0.08 28.52 11.14
N THR A 224 -1.05 28.17 11.98
CA THR A 224 -1.54 29.05 13.06
C THR A 224 -0.41 29.44 14.02
N ALA A 225 0.39 28.47 14.45
CA ALA A 225 1.54 28.70 15.32
C ALA A 225 2.60 29.58 14.65
N LEU A 226 2.88 29.37 13.37
CA LEU A 226 3.81 30.21 12.60
C LEU A 226 3.30 31.66 12.49
N GLY A 227 1.99 31.86 12.36
CA GLY A 227 1.37 33.19 12.42
C GLY A 227 1.55 33.87 13.78
N ILE A 228 1.29 33.15 14.88
CA ILE A 228 1.51 33.65 16.25
C ILE A 228 2.98 34.04 16.45
N TYR A 229 3.90 33.15 16.06
CA TYR A 229 5.34 33.38 16.11
C TYR A 229 5.73 34.63 15.31
N ARG A 230 5.22 34.80 14.08
CA ARG A 230 5.49 35.99 13.26
C ARG A 230 5.03 37.29 13.93
N CYS A 231 3.85 37.28 14.56
CA CYS A 231 3.35 38.44 15.28
C CYS A 231 4.27 38.83 16.46
N ARG A 232 4.87 37.85 17.14
CA ARG A 232 5.84 38.07 18.23
C ARG A 232 7.22 38.48 17.71
N HIS A 233 7.62 37.98 16.54
CA HIS A 233 8.94 38.20 15.94
C HIS A 233 8.84 38.72 14.50
N PRO A 234 8.35 39.97 14.29
CA PRO A 234 8.10 40.51 12.95
C PRO A 234 9.36 40.72 12.09
N LYS A 235 10.55 40.63 12.69
CA LYS A 235 11.85 40.74 12.02
C LYS A 235 12.53 39.39 11.77
N SER A 236 11.92 38.27 12.17
CA SER A 236 12.50 36.96 11.91
C SER A 236 12.30 36.59 10.44
N ASP A 237 13.39 36.16 9.80
CA ASP A 237 13.40 35.67 8.41
C ASP A 237 13.19 34.14 8.35
N LEU A 238 12.72 33.52 9.44
CA LEU A 238 12.52 32.08 9.52
C LEU A 238 11.53 31.59 8.45
N VAL A 239 11.95 30.56 7.70
CA VAL A 239 11.14 29.88 6.67
C VAL A 239 10.65 28.54 7.19
N LEU A 240 9.42 28.14 6.86
CA LEU A 240 8.98 26.75 7.02
C LEU A 240 9.10 26.02 5.67
N VAL A 241 9.80 24.89 5.64
CA VAL A 241 9.95 24.05 4.45
C VAL A 241 9.13 22.78 4.62
N CYS A 242 8.01 22.66 3.92
CA CYS A 242 7.16 21.47 3.91
C CYS A 242 7.54 20.57 2.74
N CYS A 243 7.96 19.33 3.01
CA CYS A 243 8.36 18.34 2.00
C CYS A 243 7.36 17.17 1.93
N GLY A 244 7.24 16.51 0.77
CA GLY A 244 6.29 15.41 0.59
C GLY A 244 4.86 15.86 0.33
N VAL A 245 4.65 17.16 0.08
CA VAL A 245 3.33 17.72 -0.17
C VAL A 245 2.92 17.44 -1.61
N GLY A 246 1.89 16.59 -1.77
CA GLY A 246 1.31 16.26 -3.07
C GLY A 246 0.53 17.42 -3.72
N ASP A 247 -0.21 17.12 -4.78
CA ASP A 247 -1.07 18.09 -5.50
C ASP A 247 -2.58 17.82 -5.33
N ASN A 248 -2.96 17.26 -4.17
CA ASN A 248 -4.36 17.00 -3.85
C ASN A 248 -5.10 18.28 -3.37
N ALA A 249 -6.42 18.20 -3.25
CA ALA A 249 -7.26 19.33 -2.84
C ALA A 249 -6.81 19.94 -1.49
N ARG A 250 -6.52 19.08 -0.51
CA ARG A 250 -6.06 19.50 0.82
C ARG A 250 -4.70 20.19 0.78
N ALA A 251 -3.77 19.75 -0.07
CA ALA A 251 -2.51 20.44 -0.29
C ALA A 251 -2.70 21.84 -0.87
N LYS A 252 -3.68 22.03 -1.76
CA LYS A 252 -4.05 23.34 -2.30
C LYS A 252 -4.64 24.25 -1.22
N GLU A 253 -5.49 23.70 -0.35
CA GLU A 253 -6.06 24.44 0.80
C GLU A 253 -4.98 24.90 1.78
N VAL A 254 -4.07 24.01 2.19
CA VAL A 254 -2.94 24.33 3.09
C VAL A 254 -2.03 25.40 2.47
N LYS A 255 -1.71 25.28 1.18
CA LYS A 255 -0.93 26.29 0.44
C LYS A 255 -1.64 27.65 0.41
N ALA A 256 -2.93 27.66 0.11
CA ALA A 256 -3.74 28.89 0.07
C ALA A 256 -3.84 29.55 1.46
N ALA A 257 -3.99 28.77 2.53
CA ALA A 257 -4.00 29.27 3.90
C ALA A 257 -2.67 29.93 4.29
N ALA A 258 -1.54 29.31 3.95
CA ALA A 258 -0.22 29.91 4.20
C ALA A 258 -0.06 31.26 3.49
N VAL A 259 -0.52 31.36 2.23
CA VAL A 259 -0.50 32.60 1.45
C VAL A 259 -1.42 33.66 2.04
N SER A 260 -2.66 33.31 2.41
CA SER A 260 -3.63 34.26 2.95
C SER A 260 -3.20 34.83 4.31
N MET A 261 -2.49 34.04 5.09
CA MET A 261 -1.87 34.46 6.35
C MET A 261 -0.56 35.23 6.16
N GLY A 262 -0.08 35.37 4.91
CA GLY A 262 1.19 36.02 4.59
C GLY A 262 2.39 35.32 5.23
N LEU A 263 2.38 33.99 5.33
CA LEU A 263 3.43 33.17 5.94
C LEU A 263 4.57 32.85 4.95
N SER A 264 5.79 32.64 5.46
CA SER A 264 6.97 32.29 4.66
C SER A 264 7.11 30.77 4.67
N VAL A 265 6.47 30.14 3.68
CA VAL A 265 6.41 28.68 3.58
C VAL A 265 6.82 28.23 2.18
N LEU A 266 7.78 27.33 2.10
CA LEU A 266 8.15 26.63 0.87
C LEU A 266 7.49 25.26 0.88
N PHE A 267 6.62 25.01 -0.10
CA PHE A 267 6.00 23.72 -0.32
C PHE A 267 6.72 22.96 -1.42
N LEU A 268 7.40 21.89 -1.05
CA LEU A 268 8.14 21.01 -1.93
C LEU A 268 7.38 19.69 -2.10
N GLY A 269 7.54 19.07 -3.26
CA GLY A 269 7.06 17.72 -3.52
C GLY A 269 7.92 16.66 -2.83
N HIS A 270 7.91 15.45 -3.38
CA HIS A 270 8.83 14.40 -2.96
C HIS A 270 10.26 14.75 -3.38
N LEU A 271 11.19 14.69 -2.43
CA LEU A 271 12.61 14.93 -2.65
C LEU A 271 13.36 13.60 -2.71
N ASN A 272 14.46 13.57 -3.45
CA ASN A 272 15.41 12.46 -3.35
C ASN A 272 16.08 12.45 -1.97
N GLY A 273 16.72 11.33 -1.60
CA GLY A 273 17.35 11.17 -0.30
C GLY A 273 18.48 12.16 -0.02
N GLU A 274 19.24 12.57 -1.05
CA GLU A 274 20.36 13.49 -0.88
C GLU A 274 19.88 14.91 -0.54
N ASP A 275 18.90 15.42 -1.28
CA ASP A 275 18.31 16.74 -1.05
C ASP A 275 17.57 16.80 0.28
N LEU A 276 16.80 15.74 0.61
CA LEU A 276 16.12 15.67 1.90
C LEU A 276 17.12 15.63 3.06
N SER A 277 18.19 14.84 2.93
CA SER A 277 19.24 14.80 3.96
C SER A 277 19.92 16.15 4.12
N ALA A 278 20.27 16.83 3.02
CA ALA A 278 20.90 18.14 3.07
C ALA A 278 20.00 19.18 3.73
N LEU A 279 18.70 19.17 3.46
CA LEU A 279 17.72 20.05 4.11
C LEU A 279 17.58 19.75 5.60
N ILE A 280 17.46 18.48 5.98
CA ILE A 280 17.31 18.12 7.40
C ILE A 280 18.58 18.49 8.18
N SER A 281 19.76 18.10 7.70
CA SER A 281 21.04 18.36 8.37
C SER A 281 21.38 19.83 8.55
N ASN A 282 20.84 20.72 7.70
CA ASN A 282 21.12 22.16 7.77
C ASN A 282 19.93 22.99 8.28
N SER A 283 18.83 22.34 8.68
CA SER A 283 17.67 23.01 9.28
C SER A 283 18.00 23.56 10.66
N LEU A 284 17.22 24.55 11.12
CA LEU A 284 17.22 24.98 12.51
C LEU A 284 16.74 23.84 13.42
N ALA A 285 15.68 23.18 12.98
CA ALA A 285 15.10 21.98 13.57
C ALA A 285 14.11 21.34 12.58
N LEU A 286 13.83 20.05 12.79
CA LEU A 286 12.62 19.42 12.28
C LEU A 286 11.46 19.69 13.24
N ILE A 287 10.33 20.17 12.72
CA ILE A 287 9.10 20.39 13.49
C ILE A 287 8.03 19.38 13.09
N PHE A 288 7.41 18.70 14.06
CA PHE A 288 6.50 17.58 13.82
C PHE A 288 5.24 17.66 14.70
N PRO A 289 4.23 18.44 14.29
CA PRO A 289 3.02 18.67 15.08
C PRO A 289 1.91 17.62 14.85
N SER A 290 2.27 16.43 14.37
CA SER A 290 1.34 15.33 14.14
C SER A 290 0.61 14.95 15.43
N LEU A 291 -0.67 14.62 15.31
CA LEU A 291 -1.52 14.23 16.43
C LEU A 291 -1.23 12.79 16.91
N VAL A 292 -0.87 11.93 15.97
CA VAL A 292 -0.45 10.54 16.18
C VAL A 292 0.62 10.18 15.15
N GLU A 293 1.56 9.35 15.57
CA GLU A 293 2.59 8.79 14.71
C GLU A 293 3.10 7.46 15.28
N GLU A 294 3.16 6.43 14.45
CA GLU A 294 3.45 5.05 14.86
C GLU A 294 4.85 4.60 14.45
N TYR A 295 5.42 5.21 13.40
CA TYR A 295 6.75 4.88 12.88
C TYR A 295 7.78 5.94 13.26
N GLY A 296 7.42 7.20 12.99
CA GLY A 296 8.24 8.38 13.26
C GLY A 296 9.59 8.32 12.55
N THR A 297 9.60 7.79 11.32
CA THR A 297 10.78 7.65 10.47
C THR A 297 11.48 9.00 10.28
N ALA A 298 10.71 10.05 9.96
CA ALA A 298 11.21 11.42 9.83
C ALA A 298 11.93 11.93 11.10
N LEU A 299 11.42 11.59 12.29
CA LEU A 299 12.01 12.01 13.56
C LEU A 299 13.35 11.32 13.81
N ARG A 300 13.38 9.99 13.58
CA ARG A 300 14.61 9.20 13.71
C ARG A 300 15.67 9.63 12.70
N GLU A 301 15.26 9.97 11.48
CA GLU A 301 16.14 10.50 10.45
C GLU A 301 16.74 11.86 10.85
N ALA A 302 15.91 12.77 11.35
CA ALA A 302 16.40 14.05 11.88
C ALA A 302 17.41 13.86 13.00
N MET A 303 17.11 12.99 13.97
CA MET A 303 18.02 12.66 15.06
C MET A 303 19.34 12.05 14.56
N ALA A 304 19.28 11.10 13.62
CA ALA A 304 20.45 10.47 13.02
C ALA A 304 21.32 11.46 12.24
N LEU A 305 20.70 12.47 11.62
CA LEU A 305 21.36 13.55 10.90
C LEU A 305 21.81 14.70 11.81
N GLY A 306 21.55 14.63 13.12
CA GLY A 306 21.91 15.66 14.09
C GLY A 306 21.06 16.93 14.02
N ALA A 307 19.86 16.87 13.44
CA ALA A 307 18.91 17.97 13.48
C ALA A 307 18.12 17.96 14.81
N PRO A 308 18.00 19.10 15.52
CA PRO A 308 17.10 19.20 16.66
C PRO A 308 15.66 18.85 16.25
N VAL A 309 14.93 18.21 17.16
CA VAL A 309 13.54 17.78 16.94
C VAL A 309 12.60 18.56 17.87
N LEU A 310 11.61 19.23 17.29
CA LEU A 310 10.47 19.79 18.01
C LEU A 310 9.24 18.96 17.63
N CYS A 311 8.63 18.25 18.56
CA CYS A 311 7.50 17.39 18.20
C CYS A 311 6.38 17.42 19.22
N SER A 312 5.21 16.97 18.76
CA SER A 312 4.06 16.75 19.61
C SER A 312 4.37 15.74 20.73
N ASN A 313 3.80 15.95 21.92
CA ASN A 313 3.71 14.93 22.98
C ASN A 313 2.54 13.96 22.77
N GLY A 314 1.99 13.92 21.54
CA GLY A 314 0.90 13.07 21.12
C GLY A 314 1.22 11.57 21.13
N ALA A 315 0.22 10.79 20.73
CA ALA A 315 0.20 9.35 20.87
C ALA A 315 1.32 8.68 20.03
N GLY A 316 2.10 7.79 20.65
CA GLY A 316 3.21 7.06 20.03
C GLY A 316 4.56 7.80 19.96
N LEU A 317 4.53 9.14 19.89
CA LEU A 317 5.72 9.97 19.64
C LEU A 317 6.77 9.88 20.76
N SER A 318 6.36 9.84 22.02
CA SER A 318 7.29 9.75 23.16
C SER A 318 8.18 8.50 23.12
N GLU A 319 7.68 7.38 22.58
CA GLU A 319 8.47 6.16 22.39
C GLU A 319 9.47 6.26 21.23
N ILE A 320 9.22 7.17 20.29
CA ILE A 320 10.04 7.36 19.11
C ILE A 320 11.22 8.26 19.43
N VAL A 321 11.00 9.32 20.21
CA VAL A 321 11.97 10.40 20.44
C VAL A 321 12.56 10.42 21.85
N GLY A 322 11.99 9.69 22.80
CA GLY A 322 12.43 9.73 24.20
C GLY A 322 12.43 11.16 24.76
N ASP A 323 13.50 11.54 25.45
CA ASP A 323 13.76 12.90 25.94
C ASP A 323 14.61 13.75 24.98
N ALA A 324 14.84 13.26 23.75
CA ALA A 324 15.67 13.89 22.72
C ALA A 324 14.91 14.91 21.85
N SER A 325 13.76 15.40 22.30
CA SER A 325 12.95 16.39 21.59
C SER A 325 12.44 17.48 22.51
N LEU A 326 12.16 18.66 21.95
CA LEU A 326 11.35 19.67 22.61
C LEU A 326 9.88 19.38 22.35
N ALA A 327 9.20 18.88 23.37
CA ALA A 327 7.80 18.49 23.30
C ALA A 327 6.84 19.69 23.41
N PHE A 328 5.70 19.61 22.72
CA PHE A 328 4.58 20.56 22.82
C PHE A 328 3.22 19.85 22.65
N ASP A 329 2.12 20.44 23.11
CA ASP A 329 0.78 19.97 22.72
C ASP A 329 0.44 20.41 21.28
N ALA A 330 0.28 19.45 20.37
CA ALA A 330 -0.09 19.68 18.96
C ALA A 330 -1.45 20.38 18.78
N ARG A 331 -2.32 20.38 19.79
CA ARG A 331 -3.62 21.07 19.76
C ARG A 331 -3.53 22.52 20.23
N ASN A 332 -2.38 22.93 20.76
CA ASN A 332 -2.15 24.28 21.27
C ASN A 332 -1.14 25.03 20.40
N PRO A 333 -1.59 25.86 19.43
CA PRO A 333 -0.67 26.58 18.55
C PRO A 333 0.23 27.58 19.30
N ASN A 334 -0.11 27.99 20.52
CA ASN A 334 0.78 28.83 21.33
C ASN A 334 2.00 28.05 21.84
N GLU A 335 1.84 26.77 22.18
CA GLU A 335 2.97 25.94 22.61
C GLU A 335 3.87 25.59 21.44
N ILE A 336 3.30 25.30 20.27
CA ILE A 336 4.07 25.12 19.03
C ILE A 336 4.88 26.40 18.74
N ALA A 337 4.26 27.58 18.81
CA ALA A 337 4.95 28.85 18.60
C ALA A 337 6.06 29.10 19.64
N ALA A 338 5.82 28.77 20.91
CA ALA A 338 6.81 28.89 21.97
C ALA A 338 7.99 27.92 21.79
N ALA A 339 7.74 26.72 21.26
CA ALA A 339 8.79 25.76 20.93
C ALA A 339 9.67 26.27 19.77
N ILE A 340 9.06 26.86 18.73
CA ILE A 340 9.78 27.52 17.64
C ILE A 340 10.65 28.66 18.19
N GLU A 341 10.07 29.55 18.99
CA GLU A 341 10.75 30.69 19.60
C GLU A 341 11.95 30.26 20.43
N ARG A 342 11.76 29.30 21.35
CA ARG A 342 12.82 28.79 22.21
C ARG A 342 13.92 28.11 21.39
N CYS A 343 13.55 27.33 20.38
CA CYS A 343 14.52 26.68 19.50
C CYS A 343 15.34 27.70 18.69
N GLU A 344 14.75 28.79 18.20
CA GLU A 344 15.48 29.84 17.47
C GLU A 344 16.45 30.60 18.39
N GLN A 345 16.00 30.94 19.60
CA GLN A 345 16.72 31.83 20.52
C GLN A 345 17.76 31.14 21.42
N ASP A 346 17.70 29.83 21.60
CA ASP A 346 18.56 29.08 22.53
C ASP A 346 19.49 28.08 21.79
N PRO A 347 20.73 28.50 21.42
CA PRO A 347 21.71 27.60 20.82
C PRO A 347 22.14 26.45 21.72
N ALA A 348 22.10 26.62 23.05
CA ALA A 348 22.49 25.57 24.00
C ALA A 348 21.46 24.44 24.00
N LEU A 349 20.17 24.80 23.98
CA LEU A 349 19.09 23.82 23.81
C LEU A 349 19.22 23.05 22.49
N ARG A 350 19.53 23.73 21.38
CA ARG A 350 19.71 23.04 20.09
C ARG A 350 20.83 22.02 20.13
N GLU A 351 21.95 22.37 20.74
CA GLU A 351 23.09 21.45 20.91
C GLU A 351 22.74 20.28 21.85
N GLU A 352 22.00 20.54 22.94
CA GLU A 352 21.50 19.48 23.82
C GLU A 352 20.61 18.48 23.06
N LEU A 353 19.59 18.97 22.33
CA LEU A 353 18.68 18.13 21.56
C LEU A 353 19.41 17.32 20.48
N ARG A 354 20.41 17.94 19.83
CA ARG A 354 21.26 17.25 18.85
C ARG A 354 21.99 16.07 19.47
N GLN A 355 22.65 16.28 20.61
CA GLN A 355 23.42 15.22 21.29
C GLN A 355 22.51 14.09 21.75
N LYS A 356 21.40 14.42 22.42
CA LYS A 356 20.41 13.43 22.84
C LYS A 356 19.83 12.65 21.65
N GLY A 357 19.57 13.30 20.51
CA GLY A 357 19.07 12.64 19.31
C GLY A 357 20.04 11.61 18.76
N LEU A 358 21.32 11.97 18.63
CA LEU A 358 22.36 11.06 18.17
C LEU A 358 22.56 9.88 19.13
N GLU A 359 22.58 10.14 20.44
CA GLU A 359 22.67 9.10 21.48
C GLU A 359 21.46 8.16 21.44
N TRP A 360 20.25 8.70 21.34
CA TRP A 360 19.01 7.95 21.30
C TRP A 360 18.93 6.99 20.10
N VAL A 361 19.29 7.47 18.91
CA VAL A 361 19.34 6.63 17.71
C VAL A 361 20.44 5.58 17.81
N GLY A 362 21.61 5.94 18.35
CA GLY A 362 22.72 4.99 18.56
C GLY A 362 22.41 3.89 19.57
N ALA A 363 21.59 4.18 20.58
CA ALA A 363 21.16 3.21 21.59
C ALA A 363 19.96 2.35 21.15
N ALA A 364 19.26 2.73 20.08
CA ALA A 364 18.10 2.00 19.59
C ALA A 364 18.53 0.64 19.00
N GLY A 365 17.86 -0.45 19.42
CA GLY A 365 18.10 -1.80 18.86
C GLY A 365 18.00 -1.86 17.33
N SER A 366 18.62 -2.87 16.72
CA SER A 366 18.82 -2.96 15.27
C SER A 366 17.59 -3.51 14.51
N LEU A 367 17.55 -3.29 13.19
CA LEU A 367 16.60 -3.99 12.31
C LEU A 367 16.68 -5.52 12.47
N ALA A 368 17.88 -6.05 12.66
CA ALA A 368 18.09 -7.48 12.88
C ALA A 368 17.45 -7.99 14.18
N ASP A 369 17.40 -7.16 15.23
CA ASP A 369 16.68 -7.49 16.48
C ASP A 369 15.18 -7.55 16.25
N ALA A 370 14.61 -6.58 15.51
CA ALA A 370 13.20 -6.59 15.17
C ALA A 370 12.84 -7.84 14.36
N VAL A 371 13.60 -8.14 13.30
CA VAL A 371 13.41 -9.34 12.45
C VAL A 371 13.49 -10.64 13.26
N ARG A 372 14.44 -10.75 14.20
CA ARG A 372 14.52 -11.89 15.13
C ARG A 372 13.25 -12.03 15.96
N GLY A 373 12.73 -10.91 16.48
CA GLY A 373 11.45 -10.88 17.19
C GLY A 373 10.29 -11.42 16.34
N TYR A 374 10.19 -11.01 15.07
CA TYR A 374 9.12 -11.48 14.19
C TYR A 374 9.21 -12.99 13.93
N ARG A 375 10.43 -13.51 13.69
CA ARG A 375 10.67 -14.96 13.62
C ARG A 375 10.22 -15.66 14.90
N ASP A 376 10.59 -15.13 16.07
CA ASP A 376 10.26 -15.76 17.35
C ASP A 376 8.75 -15.81 17.60
N VAL A 377 8.01 -14.78 17.21
CA VAL A 377 6.53 -14.76 17.26
C VAL A 377 5.92 -15.80 16.32
N MET A 378 6.45 -15.97 15.10
CA MET A 378 6.00 -17.04 14.19
C MET A 378 6.26 -18.44 14.78
N VAL A 379 7.41 -18.64 15.43
CA VAL A 379 7.72 -19.90 16.12
C VAL A 379 6.79 -20.12 17.32
N ASP A 380 6.49 -19.08 18.09
CA ASP A 380 5.55 -19.15 19.20
C ASP A 380 4.14 -19.54 18.75
N ALA A 381 3.67 -18.97 17.62
CA ALA A 381 2.39 -19.32 17.03
C ALA A 381 2.37 -20.80 16.59
N MET A 382 3.44 -21.28 15.96
CA MET A 382 3.61 -22.69 15.59
C MET A 382 3.56 -23.62 16.81
N ILE A 383 4.30 -23.29 17.88
CA ILE A 383 4.31 -24.08 19.12
C ILE A 383 2.92 -24.07 19.78
N GLY A 384 2.25 -22.91 19.83
CA GLY A 384 0.91 -22.75 20.38
C GLY A 384 -0.14 -23.61 19.67
N ARG A 385 0.05 -23.87 18.37
CA ARG A 385 -0.79 -24.75 17.55
C ARG A 385 -0.32 -26.20 17.50
N GLY A 386 0.73 -26.55 18.26
CA GLY A 386 1.25 -27.92 18.33
C GLY A 386 1.95 -28.39 17.04
N VAL A 387 2.50 -27.46 16.26
CA VAL A 387 3.39 -27.75 15.12
C VAL A 387 4.73 -28.24 15.67
N THR A 388 5.21 -29.36 15.16
CA THR A 388 6.53 -29.94 15.50
C THR A 388 7.32 -30.23 14.24
N VAL A 389 8.63 -30.43 14.35
CA VAL A 389 9.48 -30.77 13.19
C VAL A 389 9.00 -32.03 12.46
N ASP A 390 8.57 -33.05 13.21
CA ASP A 390 8.03 -34.29 12.61
C ASP A 390 6.69 -34.09 11.88
N ARG A 391 5.98 -33.01 12.21
CA ARG A 391 4.69 -32.63 11.61
C ARG A 391 4.84 -31.58 10.51
N LEU A 392 6.06 -31.24 10.09
CA LEU A 392 6.26 -30.42 8.89
C LEU A 392 6.02 -31.33 7.66
N PRO A 393 4.82 -31.31 7.04
CA PRO A 393 4.57 -32.16 5.88
C PRO A 393 5.57 -31.87 4.76
N ARG A 394 5.98 -32.92 4.06
CA ARG A 394 6.64 -32.75 2.76
C ARG A 394 5.61 -32.20 1.78
N ILE A 395 5.76 -30.94 1.42
CA ILE A 395 4.92 -30.32 0.40
C ILE A 395 5.34 -30.91 -0.95
N CYS A 396 4.47 -31.75 -1.51
CA CYS A 396 4.49 -32.06 -2.94
C CYS A 396 4.03 -30.80 -3.67
N ALA A 397 4.93 -29.85 -3.86
CA ALA A 397 4.66 -28.71 -4.72
C ALA A 397 4.31 -29.24 -6.12
N PRO A 398 3.14 -28.96 -6.72
CA PRO A 398 3.22 -28.61 -8.13
C PRO A 398 4.16 -27.40 -8.18
N GLU A 399 5.12 -27.36 -9.09
CA GLU A 399 6.04 -26.23 -9.20
C GLU A 399 5.24 -24.93 -9.37
N TRP A 400 4.98 -24.21 -8.27
CA TRP A 400 4.31 -22.91 -8.28
C TRP A 400 5.34 -21.90 -8.79
N ARG A 401 5.46 -21.83 -10.12
CA ARG A 401 6.34 -20.86 -10.77
C ARG A 401 5.70 -19.47 -10.66
N VAL A 402 6.53 -18.43 -10.70
CA VAL A 402 6.08 -17.03 -10.86
C VAL A 402 5.02 -16.98 -11.96
N GLY A 403 3.84 -16.42 -11.64
CA GLY A 403 2.69 -16.39 -12.55
C GLY A 403 1.71 -17.56 -12.44
N THR A 404 1.87 -18.47 -11.47
CA THR A 404 0.83 -19.48 -11.18
C THR A 404 -0.37 -18.81 -10.52
N VAL A 405 -1.53 -18.86 -11.19
CA VAL A 405 -2.78 -18.31 -10.69
C VAL A 405 -3.48 -19.37 -9.83
N LEU A 406 -3.58 -19.15 -8.52
CA LEU A 406 -4.38 -20.01 -7.62
C LEU A 406 -5.88 -19.69 -7.78
N ASP A 407 -6.66 -20.68 -8.23
CA ASP A 407 -8.12 -20.60 -8.26
C ASP A 407 -8.68 -21.12 -6.92
N LEU A 408 -8.90 -20.20 -5.98
CA LEU A 408 -9.45 -20.52 -4.67
C LEU A 408 -10.97 -20.45 -4.72
N THR A 409 -11.57 -21.41 -5.43
CA THR A 409 -13.02 -21.52 -5.50
C THR A 409 -13.55 -22.04 -4.17
N LEU A 410 -14.41 -21.24 -3.53
CA LEU A 410 -15.14 -21.57 -2.29
C LEU A 410 -15.86 -22.93 -2.42
N PRO A 411 -15.83 -23.81 -1.40
CA PRO A 411 -16.77 -24.91 -1.32
C PRO A 411 -18.17 -24.37 -1.02
N ASP A 412 -19.13 -24.81 -1.85
CA ASP A 412 -20.58 -24.61 -1.71
C ASP A 412 -21.14 -23.19 -1.89
N SER A 413 -21.18 -22.75 -3.15
CA SER A 413 -22.20 -21.81 -3.64
C SER A 413 -23.10 -22.48 -4.68
N ARG A 414 -23.66 -23.65 -4.35
CA ARG A 414 -24.75 -24.29 -5.13
C ARG A 414 -26.01 -23.42 -5.29
N SER A 415 -26.01 -22.19 -4.76
CA SER A 415 -27.15 -21.27 -4.78
C SER A 415 -27.00 -20.06 -5.71
N PHE A 416 -25.84 -19.81 -6.35
CA PHE A 416 -25.61 -18.49 -6.99
C PHE A 416 -25.20 -18.45 -8.47
N LEU A 417 -24.97 -19.58 -9.15
CA LEU A 417 -24.57 -19.58 -10.56
C LEU A 417 -25.42 -20.52 -11.42
N LEU A 418 -26.69 -20.16 -11.57
CA LEU A 418 -27.57 -20.73 -12.60
C LEU A 418 -27.53 -19.96 -13.94
N ALA A 419 -26.68 -18.94 -14.12
CA ALA A 419 -26.40 -18.35 -15.43
C ALA A 419 -25.15 -17.43 -15.40
N GLY A 420 -24.04 -17.88 -15.99
CA GLY A 420 -22.98 -17.00 -16.51
C GLY A 420 -21.74 -16.75 -15.65
N TRP A 421 -20.57 -16.94 -16.26
CA TRP A 421 -19.27 -16.57 -15.68
C TRP A 421 -19.12 -15.03 -15.61
N TRP A 422 -18.45 -14.48 -14.60
CA TRP A 422 -18.02 -13.06 -14.52
C TRP A 422 -16.52 -12.90 -14.19
N SER A 423 -15.85 -11.84 -14.69
CA SER A 423 -14.51 -11.38 -14.24
C SER A 423 -14.61 -10.04 -13.50
N THR A 424 -13.87 -9.90 -12.39
CA THR A 424 -13.67 -8.67 -11.59
C THR A 424 -12.42 -7.88 -11.99
N GLU A 425 -11.63 -8.37 -12.94
CA GLU A 425 -10.51 -7.62 -13.51
C GLU A 425 -11.04 -6.47 -14.37
N GLY A 426 -11.42 -5.41 -13.67
CA GLY A 426 -11.88 -4.11 -14.14
C GLY A 426 -11.04 -3.47 -15.24
N HIS A 427 -9.83 -3.97 -15.50
CA HIS A 427 -8.76 -3.26 -16.19
C HIS A 427 -7.89 -4.25 -16.97
N GLY A 428 -7.97 -4.24 -18.30
CA GLY A 428 -6.96 -4.93 -19.11
C GLY A 428 -5.65 -4.15 -19.11
N ILE A 429 -4.52 -4.83 -18.96
CA ILE A 429 -3.18 -4.22 -18.99
C ILE A 429 -2.84 -3.89 -20.45
N TRP A 430 -2.41 -2.66 -20.73
CA TRP A 430 -1.90 -2.31 -22.04
C TRP A 430 -0.48 -2.86 -22.18
N LEU A 431 -0.29 -3.81 -23.09
CA LEU A 431 1.03 -4.26 -23.47
C LEU A 431 1.64 -3.21 -24.40
N LYS A 432 2.90 -2.88 -24.16
CA LYS A 432 3.68 -1.84 -24.84
C LYS A 432 3.25 -1.69 -26.31
N ASP A 433 2.52 -0.60 -26.55
CA ASP A 433 2.17 0.07 -27.80
C ASP A 433 0.94 -0.30 -28.64
N GLU A 434 0.19 -1.39 -28.48
CA GLU A 434 -0.90 -1.67 -29.47
C GLU A 434 -2.21 -2.32 -28.97
N CYS A 435 -2.25 -2.96 -27.80
CA CYS A 435 -3.48 -3.61 -27.34
C CYS A 435 -3.59 -3.77 -25.82
N SER A 436 -4.83 -3.82 -25.34
CA SER A 436 -5.16 -4.28 -23.99
C SER A 436 -5.41 -5.79 -24.05
N GLU A 437 -4.78 -6.55 -23.16
CA GLU A 437 -4.90 -8.01 -23.14
C GLU A 437 -5.39 -8.51 -21.78
N ILE A 438 -6.32 -9.46 -21.81
CA ILE A 438 -6.83 -10.20 -20.64
C ILE A 438 -6.69 -11.68 -20.93
N ARG A 439 -6.06 -12.43 -20.02
CA ARG A 439 -5.91 -13.88 -20.10
C ARG A 439 -6.67 -14.54 -18.97
N PHE A 440 -7.50 -15.52 -19.29
CA PHE A 440 -8.27 -16.28 -18.31
C PHE A 440 -8.41 -17.74 -18.75
N GLU A 441 -8.50 -18.66 -17.80
CA GLU A 441 -8.66 -20.08 -18.09
C GLU A 441 -10.14 -20.47 -18.04
N ALA A 442 -10.62 -21.25 -19.01
CA ALA A 442 -11.95 -21.85 -18.96
C ALA A 442 -11.92 -23.31 -19.42
N ASP A 443 -12.30 -24.20 -18.51
CA ASP A 443 -12.28 -25.67 -18.68
C ASP A 443 -13.63 -26.23 -19.19
N ASP A 444 -14.53 -25.39 -19.68
CA ASP A 444 -15.85 -25.79 -20.18
C ASP A 444 -15.98 -25.70 -21.72
N THR A 445 -16.57 -26.72 -22.32
CA THR A 445 -17.01 -26.69 -23.73
C THR A 445 -18.42 -26.10 -23.81
N ARG A 446 -18.65 -25.22 -24.78
CA ARG A 446 -19.96 -24.53 -24.95
C ARG A 446 -20.35 -24.46 -26.42
N GLU A 447 -21.66 -24.57 -26.68
CA GLU A 447 -22.24 -24.52 -28.04
C GLU A 447 -22.66 -23.09 -28.47
N ALA A 448 -22.93 -22.19 -27.51
CA ALA A 448 -23.25 -20.79 -27.78
C ALA A 448 -22.90 -19.92 -26.57
N LEU A 449 -22.17 -18.83 -26.82
CA LEU A 449 -21.71 -17.90 -25.79
C LEU A 449 -21.85 -16.46 -26.26
N VAL A 450 -22.03 -15.56 -25.31
CA VAL A 450 -22.01 -14.13 -25.52
C VAL A 450 -21.11 -13.50 -24.48
N LEU A 451 -20.13 -12.71 -24.91
CA LEU A 451 -19.22 -11.94 -24.08
C LEU A 451 -19.83 -10.58 -23.76
N THR A 452 -20.21 -10.33 -22.51
CA THR A 452 -20.62 -9.01 -22.05
C THR A 452 -19.44 -8.28 -21.42
N MET A 453 -19.21 -7.02 -21.78
CA MET A 453 -18.16 -6.17 -21.23
C MET A 453 -18.71 -4.79 -20.91
N GLU A 454 -18.43 -4.22 -19.73
CA GLU A 454 -18.63 -2.80 -19.49
C GLU A 454 -17.35 -2.03 -19.80
N ILE A 455 -17.36 -1.16 -20.81
CA ILE A 455 -16.17 -0.45 -21.32
C ILE A 455 -16.27 1.05 -21.01
N THR A 456 -15.15 1.65 -20.61
CA THR A 456 -14.96 3.12 -20.52
C THR A 456 -14.02 3.58 -21.63
N PRO A 457 -14.31 4.61 -22.45
CA PRO A 457 -13.39 5.10 -23.48
C PRO A 457 -12.19 5.84 -22.88
N PHE A 458 -11.18 6.13 -23.72
CA PHE A 458 -10.09 7.04 -23.34
C PHE A 458 -10.64 8.43 -23.01
N MET A 459 -10.09 9.04 -21.95
CA MET A 459 -10.39 10.43 -21.60
C MET A 459 -9.25 11.33 -22.07
N VAL A 460 -9.58 12.34 -22.86
CA VAL A 460 -8.62 13.34 -23.36
C VAL A 460 -9.09 14.69 -22.84
N HIS A 461 -8.24 15.36 -22.07
CA HIS A 461 -8.61 16.59 -21.34
C HIS A 461 -9.89 16.46 -20.49
N GLY A 462 -10.13 15.28 -19.92
CA GLY A 462 -11.31 15.01 -19.08
C GLY A 462 -12.61 14.70 -19.85
N LEU A 463 -12.56 14.55 -21.18
CA LEU A 463 -13.71 14.19 -22.01
C LEU A 463 -13.54 12.83 -22.72
N PRO A 464 -14.60 12.02 -22.83
CA PRO A 464 -14.59 10.77 -23.61
C PRO A 464 -14.23 11.01 -25.08
N THR A 465 -13.28 10.25 -25.62
CA THR A 465 -12.91 10.32 -27.04
C THR A 465 -13.39 9.08 -27.78
N ALA A 466 -14.06 9.29 -28.92
CA ALA A 466 -14.59 8.20 -29.74
C ALA A 466 -13.55 7.58 -30.67
N TYR A 467 -13.45 6.25 -30.69
CA TYR A 467 -12.55 5.52 -31.60
C TYR A 467 -13.06 4.10 -31.91
N PRO A 468 -12.68 3.52 -33.06
CA PRO A 468 -13.01 2.14 -33.38
C PRO A 468 -12.14 1.17 -32.58
N LEU A 469 -12.77 0.18 -31.97
CA LEU A 469 -12.18 -0.86 -31.14
C LEU A 469 -12.48 -2.23 -31.75
N GLY A 470 -11.43 -2.98 -32.06
CA GLY A 470 -11.49 -4.39 -32.41
C GLY A 470 -11.41 -5.28 -31.17
N ILE A 471 -12.23 -6.32 -31.13
CA ILE A 471 -12.28 -7.32 -30.06
C ILE A 471 -11.83 -8.64 -30.65
N VAL A 472 -10.80 -9.24 -30.07
CA VAL A 472 -10.17 -10.48 -30.55
C VAL A 472 -10.11 -11.47 -29.40
N LEU A 473 -10.50 -12.73 -29.62
CA LEU A 473 -10.38 -13.81 -28.65
C LEU A 473 -9.60 -14.96 -29.28
N ASN A 474 -8.55 -15.45 -28.63
CA ASN A 474 -7.71 -16.54 -29.12
C ASN A 474 -7.21 -16.29 -30.56
N ASP A 475 -6.72 -15.07 -30.81
CA ASP A 475 -6.29 -14.58 -32.13
C ASP A 475 -7.37 -14.57 -33.22
N ARG A 476 -8.65 -14.79 -32.87
CA ARG A 476 -9.79 -14.71 -33.77
C ARG A 476 -10.58 -13.43 -33.53
N PRO A 477 -10.81 -12.58 -34.55
CA PRO A 477 -11.61 -11.37 -34.39
C PRO A 477 -13.08 -11.74 -34.13
N LEU A 478 -13.66 -11.14 -33.09
CA LEU A 478 -15.06 -11.31 -32.71
C LEU A 478 -15.94 -10.15 -33.19
N ALA A 479 -15.49 -8.92 -33.01
CA ALA A 479 -16.24 -7.72 -33.39
C ALA A 479 -15.34 -6.51 -33.63
N THR A 480 -15.89 -5.49 -34.29
CA THR A 480 -15.33 -4.14 -34.35
C THR A 480 -16.46 -3.14 -34.12
N LEU A 481 -16.28 -2.21 -33.20
CA LEU A 481 -17.30 -1.24 -32.78
C LEU A 481 -16.67 0.11 -32.44
N THR A 482 -17.46 1.18 -32.43
CA THR A 482 -16.97 2.50 -32.01
C THR A 482 -17.32 2.72 -30.53
N VAL A 483 -16.31 2.97 -29.70
CA VAL A 483 -16.50 3.32 -28.28
C VAL A 483 -16.32 4.82 -28.14
N GLY A 484 -17.35 5.53 -27.69
CA GLY A 484 -17.31 6.99 -27.47
C GLY A 484 -17.84 7.48 -26.13
N MET A 485 -18.53 6.61 -25.38
CA MET A 485 -19.03 6.87 -24.03
C MET A 485 -18.90 5.59 -23.20
N PRO A 486 -18.84 5.68 -21.86
CA PRO A 486 -18.89 4.49 -21.01
C PRO A 486 -20.18 3.70 -21.26
N GLY A 487 -20.11 2.38 -21.34
CA GLY A 487 -21.29 1.58 -21.58
C GLY A 487 -21.04 0.08 -21.69
N ARG A 488 -22.14 -0.69 -21.70
CA ARG A 488 -22.15 -2.14 -21.82
C ARG A 488 -22.13 -2.57 -23.28
N ILE A 489 -21.24 -3.48 -23.61
CA ILE A 489 -21.04 -4.11 -24.91
C ILE A 489 -21.30 -5.60 -24.79
N VAL A 490 -21.89 -6.19 -25.83
CA VAL A 490 -22.31 -7.59 -25.87
C VAL A 490 -21.86 -8.16 -27.21
N VAL A 491 -20.99 -9.18 -27.20
CA VAL A 491 -20.37 -9.75 -28.41
C VAL A 491 -20.59 -11.25 -28.46
N PRO A 492 -21.19 -11.80 -29.53
CA PRO A 492 -21.32 -13.25 -29.68
C PRO A 492 -19.94 -13.90 -29.83
N VAL A 493 -19.75 -15.05 -29.18
CA VAL A 493 -18.52 -15.84 -29.26
C VAL A 493 -18.84 -17.18 -29.94
N PRO A 494 -18.31 -17.44 -31.14
CA PRO A 494 -18.50 -18.73 -31.80
C PRO A 494 -17.91 -19.88 -30.97
N ALA A 495 -18.60 -21.01 -30.94
CA ALA A 495 -18.19 -22.18 -30.17
C ALA A 495 -16.80 -22.68 -30.56
N GLU A 496 -16.47 -22.64 -31.84
CA GLU A 496 -15.15 -23.01 -32.36
C GLU A 496 -14.03 -22.08 -31.88
N VAL A 497 -14.31 -20.79 -31.66
CA VAL A 497 -13.32 -19.84 -31.13
C VAL A 497 -13.13 -20.05 -29.64
N TRP A 498 -14.23 -20.28 -28.91
CA TRP A 498 -14.18 -20.57 -27.48
C TRP A 498 -13.45 -21.90 -27.21
N ASN A 499 -13.87 -22.98 -27.86
CA ASN A 499 -13.38 -24.32 -27.59
C ASN A 499 -11.96 -24.58 -28.13
N ALA A 500 -11.38 -23.65 -28.91
CA ALA A 500 -10.05 -23.80 -29.52
C ALA A 500 -8.89 -23.85 -28.53
N ALA A 501 -9.03 -23.25 -27.35
CA ALA A 501 -7.97 -23.20 -26.35
C ALA A 501 -8.55 -23.19 -24.94
N ARG A 502 -7.90 -23.90 -24.01
CA ARG A 502 -8.25 -23.91 -22.58
C ARG A 502 -7.99 -22.55 -21.92
N ILE A 503 -6.85 -21.93 -22.25
CA ILE A 503 -6.53 -20.56 -21.88
C ILE A 503 -7.11 -19.64 -22.96
N LYS A 504 -7.92 -18.67 -22.53
CA LYS A 504 -8.51 -17.65 -23.38
C LYS A 504 -7.67 -16.38 -23.33
N THR A 505 -7.36 -15.82 -24.49
CA THR A 505 -6.68 -14.52 -24.61
C THR A 505 -7.61 -13.54 -25.31
N LEU A 506 -8.17 -12.59 -24.56
CA LEU A 506 -9.01 -11.51 -25.06
C LEU A 506 -8.15 -10.26 -25.28
N CYS A 507 -8.06 -9.79 -26.52
CA CYS A 507 -7.37 -8.55 -26.87
C CYS A 507 -8.36 -7.47 -27.34
N LEU A 508 -8.22 -6.26 -26.82
CA LEU A 508 -8.89 -5.06 -27.32
C LEU A 508 -7.88 -4.18 -28.07
N ARG A 509 -8.13 -3.95 -29.36
CA ARG A 509 -7.21 -3.26 -30.28
C ARG A 509 -7.88 -2.05 -30.93
N PRO A 510 -7.45 -0.81 -30.68
CA PRO A 510 -7.92 0.33 -31.45
C PRO A 510 -7.56 0.13 -32.94
N ARG A 511 -8.47 0.52 -33.85
CA ARG A 511 -8.33 0.31 -35.29
C ARG A 511 -8.02 1.62 -36.02
N GLY A 512 -7.53 1.51 -37.26
CA GLY A 512 -7.29 2.66 -38.13
C GLY A 512 -6.06 3.50 -37.77
N GLY A 513 -4.99 2.86 -37.27
CA GLY A 513 -3.75 3.54 -36.90
C GLY A 513 -3.83 4.36 -35.61
N ARG A 514 -4.91 4.18 -34.83
CA ARG A 514 -5.07 4.83 -33.53
C ARG A 514 -4.32 4.04 -32.46
N THR A 515 -3.49 4.73 -31.67
CA THR A 515 -2.87 4.28 -30.42
C THR A 515 -3.26 5.23 -29.29
N PRO A 516 -3.09 4.87 -28.00
CA PRO A 516 -3.30 5.80 -26.88
C PRO A 516 -2.51 7.11 -27.07
N ALA A 517 -1.25 7.01 -27.50
CA ALA A 517 -0.42 8.17 -27.82
C ALA A 517 -1.00 9.04 -28.96
N SER A 518 -1.53 8.43 -30.02
CA SER A 518 -2.18 9.16 -31.13
C SER A 518 -3.50 9.86 -30.73
N LEU A 519 -4.08 9.46 -29.59
CA LEU A 519 -5.29 10.04 -29.02
C LEU A 519 -4.96 11.08 -27.94
N GLY A 520 -3.68 11.42 -27.72
CA GLY A 520 -3.25 12.40 -26.72
C GLY A 520 -3.17 11.87 -25.29
N VAL A 521 -3.13 10.55 -25.11
CA VAL A 521 -2.97 9.88 -23.80
C VAL A 521 -1.48 9.65 -23.53
N ASN A 522 -0.96 10.11 -22.39
CA ASN A 522 0.45 10.00 -22.02
C ASN A 522 0.74 8.75 -21.16
N ALA A 523 2.01 8.33 -21.11
CA ALA A 523 2.45 7.08 -20.47
C ALA A 523 2.27 7.03 -18.94
N ASP A 524 2.02 8.16 -18.28
CA ASP A 524 1.88 8.28 -16.82
C ASP A 524 0.46 8.02 -16.29
N THR A 525 -0.47 7.52 -17.11
CA THR A 525 -1.86 7.33 -16.70
C THR A 525 -2.33 5.89 -16.93
N ARG A 526 -1.93 4.97 -16.04
CA ARG A 526 -2.57 3.63 -15.92
C ARG A 526 -4.07 3.71 -15.59
N ARG A 527 -4.57 4.90 -15.20
CA ARG A 527 -5.97 5.20 -14.87
C ARG A 527 -6.82 5.73 -16.05
N LEU A 528 -6.23 5.92 -17.24
CA LEU A 528 -6.94 6.37 -18.44
C LEU A 528 -7.10 5.22 -19.44
N SER A 529 -7.76 4.15 -19.05
CA SER A 529 -7.87 2.89 -19.80
C SER A 529 -9.30 2.55 -20.21
N VAL A 530 -9.42 1.69 -21.22
CA VAL A 530 -10.59 0.82 -21.36
C VAL A 530 -10.63 -0.11 -20.17
N ALA A 531 -11.36 0.31 -19.15
CA ALA A 531 -11.70 -0.51 -18.01
C ALA A 531 -12.84 -1.46 -18.41
N ILE A 532 -12.61 -2.78 -18.36
CA ILE A 532 -13.66 -3.79 -18.46
C ILE A 532 -14.20 -4.04 -17.05
N ARG A 533 -15.23 -3.31 -16.62
CA ARG A 533 -15.70 -3.40 -15.21
C ARG A 533 -16.31 -4.75 -14.84
N THR A 534 -16.85 -5.48 -15.82
CA THR A 534 -17.45 -6.81 -15.62
C THR A 534 -17.43 -7.59 -16.92
N LEU A 535 -17.09 -8.88 -16.87
CA LEU A 535 -17.07 -9.78 -18.04
C LEU A 535 -18.09 -10.93 -17.93
N ALA A 536 -19.34 -10.79 -18.38
CA ALA A 536 -20.39 -11.79 -18.14
C ALA A 536 -20.75 -12.69 -19.36
N PHE A 537 -21.01 -13.99 -19.16
CA PHE A 537 -21.52 -14.88 -20.22
C PHE A 537 -22.98 -15.28 -20.03
N LEU A 538 -23.81 -15.29 -21.08
CA LEU A 538 -25.23 -15.69 -20.97
C LEU A 538 -25.49 -17.03 -21.67
N HIS A 539 -26.29 -17.89 -21.05
CA HIS A 539 -26.86 -19.09 -21.68
C HIS A 539 -28.16 -18.69 -22.41
N GLU A 540 -28.11 -18.72 -23.74
CA GLU A 540 -29.23 -18.63 -24.70
C GLU A 540 -29.90 -17.27 -24.99
N ARG A 541 -30.54 -17.29 -26.18
CA ARG A 541 -30.94 -16.20 -27.07
C ARG A 541 -31.79 -15.10 -26.41
N ALA A 542 -31.38 -13.85 -26.59
CA ALA A 542 -32.28 -12.71 -26.60
C ALA A 542 -32.11 -11.92 -27.90
N SER A 543 -33.11 -12.05 -28.77
CA SER A 543 -33.45 -11.10 -29.83
C SER A 543 -33.51 -9.68 -29.26
N GLY A 544 -32.67 -8.77 -29.75
CA GLY A 544 -32.69 -7.37 -29.34
C GLY A 544 -31.43 -6.61 -29.71
N VAL A 545 -31.15 -6.44 -31.00
CA VAL A 545 -30.23 -5.40 -31.46
C VAL A 545 -30.92 -4.05 -31.22
N SER A 546 -30.42 -3.25 -30.27
CA SER A 546 -30.66 -1.81 -30.24
C SER A 546 -29.39 -1.10 -30.70
N ALA A 547 -29.18 -1.09 -32.02
CA ALA A 547 -28.42 -0.04 -32.67
C ALA A 547 -29.42 1.08 -32.99
N VAL A 548 -29.23 2.27 -32.42
CA VAL A 548 -29.94 3.47 -32.88
C VAL A 548 -29.33 3.85 -34.24
N PRO A 549 -30.12 3.94 -35.33
CA PRO A 549 -29.60 4.34 -36.63
C PRO A 549 -29.55 5.87 -36.73
N GLY A 550 -28.38 6.41 -37.06
CA GLY A 550 -28.23 7.76 -37.62
C GLY A 550 -27.82 7.64 -39.08
N ASP A 551 -28.77 7.78 -40.00
CA ASP A 551 -28.51 8.09 -41.41
C ASP A 551 -28.24 9.59 -41.53
N PRO A 552 -27.16 10.00 -42.21
CA PRO A 552 -27.40 10.81 -43.39
C PRO A 552 -26.38 10.51 -44.52
N GLY A 553 -26.86 9.96 -45.63
CA GLY A 553 -26.25 10.25 -46.93
C GLY A 553 -26.25 9.12 -47.93
N ALA A 554 -27.43 8.72 -48.43
CA ALA A 554 -27.55 8.14 -49.76
C ALA A 554 -28.29 9.12 -50.68
N SER A 555 -27.59 9.59 -51.72
CA SER A 555 -28.19 9.99 -52.99
C SER A 555 -27.73 8.99 -54.07
N PRO A 556 -28.61 8.65 -55.03
CA PRO A 556 -28.62 7.35 -55.73
C PRO A 556 -27.63 7.27 -56.91
N PRO A 557 -27.32 6.07 -57.43
CA PRO A 557 -26.56 5.92 -58.66
C PRO A 557 -27.45 6.25 -59.88
N ALA A 558 -26.84 6.74 -60.95
CA ALA A 558 -27.46 6.84 -62.28
C ALA A 558 -27.69 5.45 -62.89
#